data_AF-A0A6M3LUC9-F1
#
_entry.id   AF-A0A6M3LUC9-F1
#
_cell.length_a   1.000
_cell.length_b   1.000
_cell.length_c   1.000
_cell.angle_alpha   90.00
_cell.angle_beta   90.00
_cell.angle_gamma   90.00
#
_symmetry.space_group_name_H-M   'P 1'
#
loop_
_entity.id
_entity.type
_entity.pdbx_description
1 polymer ?
#
loop_
_entity_poly.entity_id
_entity_poly.type
_entity_poly.pdbx_seq_one_letter_code
_entity_poly.pdbx_strand_id
1 'polypeptide(L)'
;MYRGYVKLWRKILDAGWLKQPKLCTFWLWCLLKASHKEIDIIVGYQKVHLMPGDFIFGLKSASKELRMSIQSIRTIVNFLKEAQNLTLKVTNKFSIVSVANWDIYQGEENEINIQTNKQLTIKQQATNNKQECKELKNVKNINTVPSLEEVKSYCLERKNSVDPDKWHDYYSSNGWMVGKNKMKDWRAAVRTWERSNYGGNNDGRKGRDDQGGYRIPEYRDETPVATAAERERGRNVLAAIRKKIETNPD
;
A
#
# COMPACT_ATOMS: atom_id res chain seq x y z
N MET A 1 15.46 -33.52 12.10
CA MET A 1 14.91 -33.35 10.75
C MET A 1 15.51 -32.09 10.14
N TYR A 2 16.30 -32.21 9.07
CA TYR A 2 16.84 -31.06 8.34
C TYR A 2 15.70 -30.39 7.57
N ARG A 3 15.23 -29.22 8.04
CA ARG A 3 14.12 -28.45 7.43
C ARG A 3 14.61 -27.39 6.43
N GLY A 4 15.84 -27.50 5.95
CA GLY A 4 16.48 -26.53 5.07
C GLY A 4 16.87 -25.24 5.79
N TYR A 5 17.25 -24.24 5.01
CA TYR A 5 17.55 -22.87 5.44
C TYR A 5 16.79 -21.87 4.56
N VAL A 6 16.56 -20.67 5.09
CA VAL A 6 15.98 -19.56 4.34
C VAL A 6 17.07 -18.51 4.13
N LYS A 7 17.22 -18.02 2.90
CA LYS A 7 18.15 -16.91 2.61
C LYS A 7 17.59 -15.61 3.20
N LEU A 8 18.33 -14.92 4.08
CA LEU A 8 17.91 -13.63 4.63
C LEU A 8 18.63 -12.50 3.89
N TRP A 9 17.85 -11.60 3.26
CA TRP A 9 18.43 -10.50 2.51
C TRP A 9 18.89 -9.35 3.41
N ARG A 10 20.09 -8.80 3.13
CA ARG A 10 20.73 -7.75 3.95
C ARG A 10 20.01 -6.41 3.96
N LYS A 11 19.08 -6.16 3.03
CA LYS A 11 18.28 -4.92 2.99
C LYS A 11 17.54 -4.63 4.31
N ILE A 12 17.31 -5.66 5.13
CA ILE A 12 16.77 -5.49 6.49
C ILE A 12 17.65 -4.61 7.40
N LEU A 13 18.97 -4.59 7.17
CA LEU A 13 19.93 -3.74 7.86
C LEU A 13 19.75 -2.28 7.45
N ASP A 14 19.69 -2.02 6.15
CA ASP A 14 19.58 -0.67 5.59
C ASP A 14 18.23 -0.03 5.93
N ALA A 15 17.17 -0.83 5.95
CA ALA A 15 15.83 -0.36 6.28
C ALA A 15 15.62 -0.06 7.77
N GLY A 16 16.61 -0.36 8.63
CA GLY A 16 16.55 -0.08 10.06
C GLY A 16 15.56 -0.95 10.84
N TRP A 17 15.09 -2.06 10.28
CA TRP A 17 14.07 -2.91 10.91
C TRP A 17 14.57 -3.60 12.17
N LEU A 18 15.89 -3.82 12.29
CA LEU A 18 16.51 -4.35 13.50
C LEU A 18 16.31 -3.45 14.73
N LYS A 19 16.09 -2.14 14.54
CA LYS A 19 15.75 -1.23 15.64
C LYS A 19 14.35 -1.51 16.23
N GLN A 20 13.50 -2.20 15.47
CA GLN A 20 12.13 -2.56 15.84
C GLN A 20 12.03 -4.09 16.01
N PRO A 21 12.31 -4.65 17.21
CA PRO A 21 12.44 -6.09 17.39
C PRO A 21 11.16 -6.84 17.03
N LYS A 22 9.99 -6.26 17.35
CA LYS A 22 8.67 -6.80 17.00
C LYS A 22 8.47 -6.95 15.48
N LEU A 23 8.89 -5.96 14.71
CA LEU A 23 8.80 -5.98 13.25
C LEU A 23 9.75 -7.04 12.67
N CYS A 24 11.00 -7.06 13.13
CA CYS A 24 12.00 -8.04 12.70
C CYS A 24 11.54 -9.48 13.00
N THR A 25 11.07 -9.75 14.21
CA THR A 25 10.55 -11.06 14.61
C THR A 25 9.38 -11.49 13.75
N PHE A 26 8.43 -10.59 13.48
CA PHE A 26 7.29 -10.90 12.61
C PHE A 26 7.75 -11.20 11.18
N TRP A 27 8.68 -10.42 10.63
CA TRP A 27 9.21 -10.62 9.28
C TRP A 27 9.94 -11.95 9.13
N LEU A 28 10.84 -12.27 10.06
CA LEU A 28 11.54 -13.56 10.08
C LEU A 28 10.56 -14.72 10.20
N TRP A 29 9.53 -14.57 11.04
CA TRP A 29 8.47 -15.56 11.15
C TRP A 29 7.71 -15.76 9.84
N CYS A 30 7.40 -14.69 9.09
CA CYS A 30 6.80 -14.82 7.76
C CYS A 30 7.70 -15.60 6.80
N LEU A 31 9.00 -15.29 6.76
CA LEU A 31 9.97 -15.99 5.91
C LEU A 31 10.07 -17.48 6.25
N LEU A 32 9.98 -17.84 7.53
CA LEU A 32 10.02 -19.24 7.99
C LEU A 32 8.71 -20.00 7.75
N LYS A 33 7.57 -19.30 7.70
CA LYS A 33 6.24 -19.90 7.46
C LYS A 33 5.91 -20.05 5.97
N ALA A 34 6.50 -19.21 5.13
CA ALA A 34 6.31 -19.24 3.68
C ALA A 34 6.67 -20.61 3.09
N SER A 35 5.87 -21.08 2.13
CA SER A 35 6.17 -22.34 1.44
C SER A 35 7.36 -22.18 0.50
N HIS A 36 8.24 -23.18 0.46
CA HIS A 36 9.38 -23.20 -0.46
C HIS A 36 9.04 -23.73 -1.86
N LYS A 37 7.94 -24.48 -2.00
CA LYS A 37 7.46 -25.07 -3.26
C LYS A 37 5.95 -24.93 -3.35
N GLU A 38 5.42 -25.09 -4.55
CA GLU A 38 3.97 -25.17 -4.75
C GLU A 38 3.40 -26.35 -3.96
N ILE A 39 2.43 -26.07 -3.10
CA ILE A 39 1.82 -27.09 -2.24
C ILE A 39 0.31 -26.87 -2.15
N ASP A 40 -0.43 -27.95 -2.32
CA ASP A 40 -1.87 -27.98 -2.08
C ASP A 40 -2.12 -28.40 -0.64
N ILE A 41 -2.75 -27.53 0.14
CA ILE A 41 -3.13 -27.82 1.53
C ILE A 41 -4.65 -27.70 1.70
N ILE A 42 -5.20 -28.53 2.57
CA ILE A 42 -6.63 -28.52 2.87
C ILE A 42 -6.85 -27.72 4.15
N VAL A 43 -7.64 -26.64 4.05
CA VAL A 43 -8.03 -25.83 5.21
C VAL A 43 -9.55 -25.69 5.26
N GLY A 44 -10.16 -26.22 6.31
CA GLY A 44 -11.61 -26.16 6.51
C GLY A 44 -12.40 -26.79 5.35
N TYR A 45 -11.95 -27.97 4.90
CA TYR A 45 -12.49 -28.73 3.76
C TYR A 45 -12.38 -28.06 2.39
N GLN A 46 -11.58 -26.99 2.28
CA GLN A 46 -11.29 -26.33 1.01
C GLN A 46 -9.85 -26.65 0.61
N LYS A 47 -9.64 -27.06 -0.64
CA LYS A 47 -8.31 -27.23 -1.22
C LYS A 47 -7.75 -25.85 -1.58
N VAL A 48 -6.64 -25.48 -0.96
CA VAL A 48 -5.95 -24.21 -1.16
C VAL A 48 -4.60 -24.48 -1.82
N HIS A 49 -4.43 -23.93 -3.01
CA HIS A 49 -3.16 -23.98 -3.73
C HIS A 49 -2.28 -22.82 -3.27
N LEU A 50 -1.10 -23.13 -2.70
CA LEU A 50 -0.12 -22.14 -2.27
C LEU A 50 1.07 -22.13 -3.23
N MET A 51 1.45 -20.93 -3.69
CA MET A 51 2.67 -20.71 -4.46
C MET A 51 3.90 -20.65 -3.54
N PRO A 52 5.13 -20.77 -4.06
CA PRO A 52 6.34 -20.48 -3.29
C PRO A 52 6.27 -19.04 -2.74
N GLY A 53 6.57 -18.86 -1.46
CA GLY A 53 6.44 -17.58 -0.77
C GLY A 53 5.08 -17.31 -0.14
N ASP A 54 4.07 -18.16 -0.40
CA ASP A 54 2.75 -18.06 0.21
C ASP A 54 2.64 -18.87 1.49
N PHE A 55 1.86 -18.36 2.45
CA PHE A 55 1.42 -19.14 3.60
C PHE A 55 0.06 -18.70 4.11
N ILE A 56 -0.58 -19.57 4.86
CA ILE A 56 -1.86 -19.27 5.51
C ILE A 56 -1.60 -18.48 6.79
N PHE A 57 -2.24 -17.32 6.85
CA PHE A 57 -2.13 -16.38 7.94
C PHE A 57 -3.45 -16.29 8.71
N GLY A 58 -3.33 -16.46 10.02
CA GLY A 58 -4.42 -16.24 10.98
C GLY A 58 -3.96 -15.26 12.06
N LEU A 59 -4.66 -14.14 12.20
CA LEU A 59 -4.26 -13.07 13.11
C LEU A 59 -4.18 -13.51 14.59
N LYS A 60 -5.17 -14.28 15.06
CA LYS A 60 -5.18 -14.84 16.43
C LYS A 60 -4.08 -15.89 16.62
N SER A 61 -3.83 -16.70 15.60
CA SER A 61 -2.78 -17.72 15.62
C SER A 61 -1.40 -17.06 15.71
N ALA A 62 -1.12 -16.06 14.87
CA ALA A 62 0.13 -15.30 14.91
C ALA A 62 0.33 -14.57 16.25
N SER A 63 -0.73 -14.00 16.83
CA SER A 63 -0.69 -13.36 18.16
C SER A 63 -0.26 -14.34 19.25
N LYS A 64 -0.81 -15.55 19.24
CA LYS A 64 -0.46 -16.62 20.18
C LYS A 64 0.98 -17.10 19.99
N GLU A 65 1.40 -17.32 18.74
CA GLU A 65 2.72 -17.86 18.42
C GLU A 65 3.86 -16.86 18.70
N LEU A 66 3.65 -15.58 18.37
CA LEU A 66 4.64 -14.51 18.56
C LEU A 66 4.55 -13.82 19.92
N ARG A 67 3.53 -14.14 20.74
CA ARG A 67 3.26 -13.49 22.04
C ARG A 67 3.16 -11.96 21.92
N MET A 68 2.53 -11.51 20.85
CA MET A 68 2.31 -10.09 20.55
C MET A 68 0.82 -9.78 20.55
N SER A 69 0.46 -8.53 20.89
CA SER A 69 -0.93 -8.11 20.79
C SER A 69 -1.42 -8.15 19.35
N ILE A 70 -2.69 -8.49 19.17
CA ILE A 70 -3.36 -8.51 17.86
C ILE A 70 -3.19 -7.17 17.14
N GLN A 71 -3.29 -6.06 17.88
CA GLN A 71 -3.11 -4.72 17.32
C GLN A 71 -1.68 -4.49 16.81
N SER A 72 -0.65 -4.93 17.55
CA SER A 72 0.74 -4.80 17.10
C SER A 72 0.96 -5.53 15.77
N ILE A 73 0.39 -6.74 15.65
CA ILE A 73 0.49 -7.53 14.42
C ILE A 73 -0.24 -6.85 13.27
N ARG A 74 -1.46 -6.31 13.50
CA ARG A 74 -2.19 -5.54 12.48
C ARG A 74 -1.37 -4.35 11.98
N THR A 75 -0.78 -3.58 12.90
CA THR A 75 0.07 -2.43 12.56
C THR A 75 1.26 -2.86 11.71
N ILE A 76 1.94 -3.94 12.09
CA ILE A 76 3.08 -4.48 11.34
C ILE A 76 2.68 -4.98 9.95
N VAL A 77 1.57 -5.71 9.84
CA VAL A 77 1.06 -6.22 8.56
C VAL A 77 0.72 -5.05 7.63
N ASN A 78 0.08 -4.01 8.14
CA ASN A 78 -0.25 -2.81 7.35
C ASN A 78 1.02 -2.09 6.88
N PHE A 79 2.00 -1.91 7.78
CA PHE A 79 3.28 -1.30 7.45
C PHE A 79 4.03 -2.08 6.35
N LEU A 80 4.09 -3.41 6.46
CA LEU A 80 4.75 -4.26 5.45
C LEU A 80 3.99 -4.31 4.12
N LYS A 81 2.67 -4.14 4.16
CA LYS A 81 1.83 -4.02 2.96
C LYS A 81 2.05 -2.70 2.24
N GLU A 82 2.14 -1.60 2.97
CA GLU A 82 2.46 -0.27 2.42
C GLU A 82 3.86 -0.23 1.80
N ALA A 83 4.83 -0.88 2.46
CA ALA A 83 6.19 -1.03 1.95
C ALA A 83 6.33 -2.03 0.79
N GLN A 84 5.22 -2.60 0.29
CA GLN A 84 5.15 -3.60 -0.78
C GLN A 84 6.00 -4.86 -0.54
N ASN A 85 6.29 -5.19 0.72
CA ASN A 85 7.04 -6.40 1.09
C ASN A 85 6.13 -7.62 1.28
N LEU A 86 4.86 -7.39 1.62
CA LEU A 86 3.84 -8.43 1.75
C LEU A 86 2.60 -8.08 0.95
N THR A 87 1.95 -9.10 0.38
CA THR A 87 0.56 -8.98 -0.09
C THR A 87 -0.35 -9.89 0.74
N LEU A 88 -1.58 -9.44 0.98
CA LEU A 88 -2.56 -10.13 1.82
C LEU A 88 -3.85 -10.34 1.02
N LYS A 89 -4.21 -11.60 0.79
CA LYS A 89 -5.50 -12.00 0.21
C LYS A 89 -6.39 -12.52 1.33
N VAL A 90 -7.38 -11.74 1.72
CA VAL A 90 -8.33 -12.14 2.76
C VAL A 90 -9.41 -13.02 2.13
N THR A 91 -9.71 -14.15 2.75
CA THR A 91 -10.86 -15.00 2.44
C THR A 91 -11.82 -15.01 3.63
N ASN A 92 -13.00 -15.63 3.48
CA ASN A 92 -14.01 -15.66 4.54
C ASN A 92 -13.52 -16.35 5.84
N LYS A 93 -12.56 -17.27 5.75
CA LYS A 93 -12.11 -18.10 6.89
C LYS A 93 -10.66 -17.86 7.31
N PHE A 94 -9.80 -17.52 6.37
CA PHE A 94 -8.37 -17.30 6.61
C PHE A 94 -7.85 -16.18 5.72
N SER A 95 -6.57 -15.85 5.85
CA SER A 95 -5.90 -14.99 4.89
C SER A 95 -4.70 -15.71 4.31
N ILE A 96 -4.36 -15.42 3.07
CA ILE A 96 -3.12 -15.89 2.45
C ILE A 96 -2.19 -14.68 2.42
N VAL A 97 -1.01 -14.83 2.99
CA VAL A 97 0.07 -13.85 2.90
C VAL A 97 1.07 -14.36 1.88
N SER A 98 1.41 -13.49 0.92
CA SER A 98 2.49 -13.74 -0.05
C SER A 98 3.65 -12.81 0.26
N VAL A 99 4.84 -13.37 0.42
CA VAL A 99 6.08 -12.60 0.54
C VAL A 99 6.47 -12.07 -0.85
N ALA A 100 6.59 -10.75 -0.99
CA ALA A 100 7.00 -10.15 -2.27
C ALA A 100 8.46 -10.49 -2.58
N ASN A 101 8.78 -10.62 -3.88
CA ASN A 101 10.12 -10.94 -4.38
C ASN A 101 10.70 -12.27 -3.85
N TRP A 102 9.85 -13.23 -3.48
CA TRP A 102 10.28 -14.54 -2.97
C TRP A 102 11.22 -15.25 -3.94
N ASP A 103 10.88 -15.28 -5.24
CA ASP A 103 11.69 -15.94 -6.27
C ASP A 103 13.08 -15.32 -6.42
N ILE A 104 13.19 -13.99 -6.24
CA ILE A 104 14.47 -13.27 -6.30
C ILE A 104 15.35 -13.65 -5.11
N TYR A 105 14.76 -13.82 -3.93
CA TYR A 105 15.52 -14.07 -2.70
C TYR A 105 15.79 -15.55 -2.45
N GLN A 106 14.89 -16.44 -2.85
CA GLN A 106 14.93 -17.88 -2.56
C GLN A 106 15.13 -18.75 -3.81
N GLY A 107 15.24 -18.16 -5.00
CA GLY A 107 15.59 -18.89 -6.21
C GLY A 107 16.90 -19.68 -6.04
N GLU A 108 16.94 -20.86 -6.66
CA GLU A 108 18.18 -21.61 -6.86
C GLU A 108 19.10 -20.76 -7.76
N GLU A 109 20.36 -20.58 -7.36
CA GLU A 109 21.38 -19.94 -8.19
C GLU A 109 21.77 -20.89 -9.34
N ASN A 110 20.83 -21.16 -10.24
CA ASN A 110 21.15 -21.68 -11.56
C ASN A 110 21.35 -20.45 -12.45
N GLU A 111 22.61 -20.00 -12.55
CA GLU A 111 23.15 -19.07 -13.57
C GLU A 111 22.17 -17.99 -14.06
N ILE A 112 21.87 -16.98 -13.24
CA ILE A 112 21.31 -15.72 -13.75
C ILE A 112 22.35 -14.63 -13.59
N ASN A 113 23.18 -14.59 -14.63
CA ASN A 113 23.93 -13.46 -15.16
C ASN A 113 23.36 -12.11 -14.69
N ILE A 114 24.15 -11.40 -13.88
CA ILE A 114 23.98 -9.98 -13.56
C ILE A 114 24.21 -9.20 -14.86
N GLN A 115 23.19 -9.14 -15.72
CA GLN A 115 23.14 -8.24 -16.88
C GLN A 115 21.92 -7.32 -16.82
N THR A 116 21.51 -6.94 -15.61
CA THR A 116 20.62 -5.81 -15.41
C THR A 116 21.37 -4.76 -14.61
N ASN A 117 21.72 -3.67 -15.30
CA ASN A 117 22.40 -2.46 -14.82
C ASN A 117 23.93 -2.46 -14.89
N LYS A 118 24.45 -2.27 -16.10
CA LYS A 118 25.43 -1.18 -16.37
C LYS A 118 25.42 -0.83 -17.86
N GLN A 119 25.04 0.42 -18.13
CA GLN A 119 25.31 1.22 -19.33
C GLN A 119 24.47 0.92 -20.60
N LEU A 120 23.39 1.70 -20.78
CA LEU A 120 23.03 2.19 -22.11
C LEU A 120 23.08 3.72 -22.09
N THR A 121 24.28 4.22 -22.35
CA THR A 121 24.53 5.59 -22.76
C THR A 121 24.82 5.55 -24.26
N ILE A 122 23.81 5.91 -25.05
CA ILE A 122 23.87 6.74 -26.26
C ILE A 122 25.11 6.55 -27.18
N LYS A 123 24.95 5.78 -28.28
CA LYS A 123 25.18 6.24 -29.68
C LYS A 123 25.07 5.12 -30.74
N GLN A 124 24.43 5.48 -31.87
CA GLN A 124 24.48 4.93 -33.24
C GLN A 124 23.67 3.64 -33.51
N GLN A 125 22.50 3.68 -34.18
CA GLN A 125 22.13 3.96 -35.59
C GLN A 125 22.15 2.72 -36.53
N ALA A 126 20.94 2.43 -37.09
CA ALA A 126 20.57 1.70 -38.33
C ALA A 126 21.00 0.21 -38.47
N THR A 127 20.25 -0.75 -39.05
CA THR A 127 19.33 -0.72 -40.19
C THR A 127 18.51 -2.04 -40.25
N ASN A 128 17.32 -1.99 -40.86
CA ASN A 128 16.44 -3.06 -41.38
C ASN A 128 16.88 -4.54 -41.33
N ASN A 129 16.01 -5.43 -40.79
CA ASN A 129 15.31 -6.43 -41.61
C ASN A 129 14.21 -7.18 -40.84
N LYS A 130 13.19 -7.55 -41.62
CA LYS A 130 11.87 -8.11 -41.28
C LYS A 130 11.91 -9.63 -41.42
N GLN A 131 11.52 -10.40 -40.40
CA GLN A 131 10.77 -11.67 -40.57
C GLN A 131 10.23 -12.27 -39.26
N GLU A 132 9.11 -12.98 -39.42
CA GLU A 132 8.03 -13.34 -38.49
C GLU A 132 8.28 -14.41 -37.39
N CYS A 133 7.44 -14.26 -36.34
CA CYS A 133 6.66 -15.24 -35.57
C CYS A 133 7.35 -16.40 -34.81
N LYS A 134 7.13 -16.42 -33.48
CA LYS A 134 6.29 -17.45 -32.84
C LYS A 134 5.90 -17.11 -31.39
N GLU A 135 4.71 -17.59 -31.06
CA GLU A 135 3.92 -17.53 -29.83
C GLU A 135 4.65 -17.42 -28.50
N LEU A 136 4.16 -16.53 -27.62
CA LEU A 136 4.00 -16.84 -26.20
C LEU A 136 2.73 -16.17 -25.66
N LYS A 137 1.68 -16.98 -25.47
CA LYS A 137 0.65 -16.70 -24.47
C LYS A 137 1.33 -16.78 -23.10
N ASN A 138 1.52 -15.67 -22.39
CA ASN A 138 1.56 -15.78 -20.93
C ASN A 138 1.52 -14.46 -20.13
N VAL A 139 0.78 -14.58 -19.03
CA VAL A 139 1.05 -13.99 -17.70
C VAL A 139 0.82 -12.48 -17.48
N LYS A 140 -0.33 -12.24 -16.85
CA LYS A 140 -0.52 -11.44 -15.63
C LYS A 140 0.11 -10.05 -15.61
N ASN A 141 -0.72 -9.07 -15.91
CA ASN A 141 -1.07 -7.92 -15.06
C ASN A 141 -0.13 -7.70 -13.85
N ILE A 142 1.05 -7.10 -14.09
CA ILE A 142 1.96 -6.61 -13.05
C ILE A 142 2.29 -5.17 -13.39
N ASN A 143 1.95 -4.29 -12.45
CA ASN A 143 2.27 -2.86 -12.32
C ASN A 143 1.73 -1.91 -13.41
N THR A 144 0.84 -1.01 -12.95
CA THR A 144 0.00 -0.11 -13.73
C THR A 144 0.71 1.13 -14.28
N VAL A 145 2.04 1.07 -14.42
CA VAL A 145 2.85 2.14 -14.99
C VAL A 145 3.31 1.69 -16.37
N PRO A 146 2.69 2.18 -17.46
CA PRO A 146 3.11 1.82 -18.81
C PRO A 146 4.49 2.38 -19.14
N SER A 147 5.26 1.57 -19.85
CA SER A 147 6.43 2.08 -20.56
C SER A 147 5.96 2.97 -21.71
N LEU A 148 6.71 4.03 -22.01
CA LEU A 148 6.42 4.95 -23.10
C LEU A 148 6.33 4.21 -24.45
N GLU A 149 7.10 3.14 -24.62
CA GLU A 149 7.09 2.29 -25.82
C GLU A 149 5.81 1.44 -25.94
N GLU A 150 5.23 1.03 -24.81
CA GLU A 150 3.93 0.34 -24.77
C GLU A 150 2.80 1.31 -25.15
N VAL A 151 2.85 2.56 -24.66
CA VAL A 151 1.89 3.61 -25.03
C VAL A 151 1.98 3.93 -26.51
N LYS A 152 3.20 4.09 -27.05
CA LYS A 152 3.45 4.31 -28.49
C LYS A 152 2.86 3.19 -29.33
N SER A 153 3.17 1.94 -28.98
CA SER A 153 2.66 0.76 -29.68
C SER A 153 1.13 0.72 -29.67
N TYR A 154 0.51 1.03 -28.52
CA TYR A 154 -0.94 1.04 -28.36
C TYR A 154 -1.63 2.18 -29.14
N CYS A 155 -1.06 3.38 -29.15
CA CYS A 155 -1.59 4.51 -29.93
C CYS A 155 -1.46 4.28 -31.44
N LEU A 156 -0.35 3.66 -31.89
CA LEU A 156 -0.11 3.27 -33.28
C LEU A 156 -1.07 2.18 -33.75
N GLU A 157 -1.24 1.11 -32.96
CA GLU A 157 -2.15 -0.01 -33.25
C GLU A 157 -3.60 0.48 -33.44
N ARG A 158 -4.00 1.49 -32.66
CA ARG A 158 -5.35 2.05 -32.68
C ARG A 158 -5.55 3.18 -33.70
N LYS A 159 -4.48 3.68 -34.34
CA LYS A 159 -4.49 4.89 -35.19
C LYS A 159 -5.15 6.09 -34.50
N ASN A 160 -4.81 6.29 -33.23
CA ASN A 160 -5.41 7.33 -32.41
C ASN A 160 -4.77 8.71 -32.68
N SER A 161 -5.47 9.81 -32.39
CA SER A 161 -4.96 11.19 -32.49
C SER A 161 -4.24 11.68 -31.23
N VAL A 162 -4.02 10.80 -30.24
CA VAL A 162 -3.34 11.14 -28.99
C VAL A 162 -1.83 11.10 -29.19
N ASP A 163 -1.15 12.20 -28.85
CA ASP A 163 0.30 12.25 -28.74
C ASP A 163 0.77 11.39 -27.55
N PRO A 164 1.49 10.27 -27.79
CA PRO A 164 1.91 9.34 -26.74
C PRO A 164 2.87 9.98 -25.74
N ASP A 165 3.76 10.87 -26.21
CA ASP A 165 4.77 11.51 -25.38
C ASP A 165 4.09 12.51 -24.43
N LYS A 166 3.19 13.34 -24.96
CA LYS A 166 2.40 14.29 -24.16
C LYS A 166 1.51 13.61 -23.12
N TRP A 167 0.91 12.47 -23.48
CA TRP A 167 0.08 11.68 -22.57
C TRP A 167 0.91 11.07 -21.44
N HIS A 168 2.10 10.54 -21.77
CA HIS A 168 3.00 9.90 -20.79
C HIS A 168 3.54 10.93 -19.79
N ASP A 169 3.96 12.11 -20.24
CA ASP A 169 4.44 13.20 -19.39
C ASP A 169 3.39 13.71 -18.39
N TYR A 170 2.13 13.78 -18.83
CA TYR A 170 1.03 14.21 -17.96
C TYR A 170 0.82 13.26 -16.79
N TYR A 171 0.83 11.95 -17.03
CA TYR A 171 0.60 10.97 -15.97
C TYR A 171 1.86 10.62 -15.18
N SER A 172 3.05 10.75 -15.76
CA SER A 172 4.30 10.59 -15.04
C SER A 172 4.49 11.71 -14.00
N SER A 173 4.16 12.95 -14.34
CA SER A 173 4.24 14.10 -13.41
C SER A 173 3.18 14.05 -12.30
N ASN A 174 1.99 13.50 -12.57
CA ASN A 174 0.91 13.38 -11.59
C ASN A 174 0.89 12.04 -10.83
N GLY A 175 2.00 11.28 -10.86
CA GLY A 175 2.14 10.03 -10.11
C GLY A 175 1.14 8.93 -10.52
N TRP A 176 0.71 8.92 -11.78
CA TRP A 176 -0.26 7.99 -12.36
C TRP A 176 -1.63 8.04 -11.66
N MET A 177 -2.11 9.23 -11.33
CA MET A 177 -3.41 9.44 -10.67
C MET A 177 -4.54 9.75 -11.66
N VAL A 178 -5.74 9.24 -11.39
CA VAL A 178 -7.01 9.62 -12.05
C VAL A 178 -7.99 10.06 -10.97
N GLY A 179 -8.20 11.37 -10.85
CA GLY A 179 -8.92 11.95 -9.72
C GLY A 179 -8.16 11.71 -8.40
N LYS A 180 -8.84 11.16 -7.40
CA LYS A 180 -8.24 10.87 -6.07
C LYS A 180 -7.58 9.49 -5.96
N ASN A 181 -7.64 8.67 -7.00
CA ASN A 181 -7.18 7.27 -6.97
C ASN A 181 -6.04 7.02 -7.96
N LYS A 182 -5.17 6.06 -7.66
CA LYS A 182 -4.15 5.57 -8.61
C LYS A 182 -4.80 4.89 -9.81
N MET A 183 -4.25 5.14 -10.99
CA MET A 183 -4.68 4.58 -12.26
C MET A 183 -4.52 3.06 -12.25
N LYS A 184 -5.60 2.36 -12.62
CA LYS A 184 -5.64 0.88 -12.67
C LYS A 184 -5.43 0.32 -14.07
N ASP A 185 -5.89 1.05 -15.09
CA ASP A 185 -5.77 0.64 -16.50
C ASP A 185 -5.41 1.88 -17.33
N TRP A 186 -4.16 1.93 -17.77
CA TRP A 186 -3.63 3.04 -18.54
C TRP A 186 -4.20 3.07 -19.97
N ARG A 187 -4.57 1.92 -20.54
CA ARG A 187 -5.19 1.84 -21.87
C ARG A 187 -6.59 2.44 -21.85
N ALA A 188 -7.33 2.29 -20.75
CA ALA A 188 -8.61 2.99 -20.54
C ALA A 188 -8.44 4.51 -20.41
N ALA A 189 -7.37 4.95 -19.76
CA ALA A 189 -7.06 6.37 -19.64
C ALA A 189 -6.68 7.00 -20.99
N VAL A 190 -5.85 6.34 -21.81
CA VAL A 190 -5.56 6.77 -23.20
C VAL A 190 -6.86 6.95 -24.01
N ARG A 191 -7.78 5.98 -23.94
CA ARG A 191 -9.10 6.05 -24.61
C ARG A 191 -9.98 7.21 -24.11
N THR A 192 -9.82 7.63 -22.86
CA THR A 192 -10.58 8.76 -22.30
C THR A 192 -9.94 10.09 -22.71
N TRP A 193 -8.61 10.13 -22.74
CA TRP A 193 -7.80 11.27 -23.17
C TRP A 193 -7.95 11.58 -24.66
N GLU A 194 -8.22 10.56 -25.49
CA GLU A 194 -8.63 10.73 -26.88
C GLU A 194 -9.95 11.49 -27.03
N ARG A 195 -10.96 11.12 -26.23
CA ARG A 195 -12.31 11.73 -26.32
C ARG A 195 -12.36 13.15 -25.78
N SER A 196 -11.49 13.44 -24.83
CA SER A 196 -11.44 14.73 -24.16
C SER A 196 -10.27 15.48 -24.77
N ASN A 197 -10.56 16.39 -25.69
CA ASN A 197 -9.57 17.24 -26.34
C ASN A 197 -8.86 18.13 -25.29
N TYR A 198 -7.97 17.55 -24.48
CA TYR A 198 -7.24 18.17 -23.35
C TYR A 198 -6.19 19.19 -23.83
N GLY A 199 -6.37 19.71 -25.06
CA GLY A 199 -5.67 20.84 -25.65
C GLY A 199 -6.59 21.98 -26.12
N GLY A 200 -7.91 21.92 -25.89
CA GLY A 200 -8.84 23.00 -26.23
C GLY A 200 -9.44 23.66 -24.99
N ASN A 201 -9.08 24.93 -24.75
CA ASN A 201 -9.63 25.92 -23.81
C ASN A 201 -10.36 25.40 -22.55
N ASN A 202 -9.71 25.58 -21.40
CA ASN A 202 -10.35 25.64 -20.09
C ASN A 202 -11.16 26.94 -19.93
N ASP A 203 -12.18 27.13 -20.77
CA ASP A 203 -13.15 28.21 -20.62
C ASP A 203 -14.54 27.57 -20.65
N GLY A 204 -15.07 27.20 -19.48
CA GLY A 204 -16.38 26.55 -19.45
C GLY A 204 -16.83 25.88 -18.18
N ARG A 205 -16.05 25.84 -17.09
CA ARG A 205 -16.61 25.59 -15.76
C ARG A 205 -16.93 26.89 -15.07
N LYS A 206 -17.93 27.56 -15.66
CA LYS A 206 -18.68 28.68 -15.11
C LYS A 206 -19.16 28.29 -13.70
N GLY A 207 -18.96 29.21 -12.76
CA GLY A 207 -19.34 29.07 -11.37
C GLY A 207 -20.76 28.53 -11.22
N ARG A 208 -20.90 27.57 -10.31
CA ARG A 208 -22.19 27.34 -9.68
C ARG A 208 -22.18 28.22 -8.45
N ASP A 209 -23.03 29.22 -8.50
CA ASP A 209 -23.24 30.25 -7.51
C ASP A 209 -23.75 29.58 -6.23
N ASP A 210 -22.87 29.46 -5.25
CA ASP A 210 -23.23 28.97 -3.92
C ASP A 210 -23.80 30.17 -3.14
N GLN A 211 -25.03 30.58 -3.47
CA GLN A 211 -25.88 31.32 -2.54
C GLN A 211 -26.46 30.33 -1.51
N GLY A 212 -25.57 29.75 -0.73
CA GLY A 212 -25.86 29.00 0.48
C GLY A 212 -24.98 29.58 1.58
N GLY A 213 -25.38 30.74 2.11
CA GLY A 213 -24.63 31.45 3.13
C GLY A 213 -24.29 30.54 4.30
N TYR A 214 -22.99 30.33 4.54
CA TYR A 214 -22.50 29.87 5.83
C TYR A 214 -22.81 30.95 6.85
N ARG A 215 -23.92 30.79 7.57
CA ARG A 215 -24.17 31.51 8.81
C ARG A 215 -23.10 31.09 9.81
N ILE A 216 -22.14 31.98 10.05
CA ILE A 216 -21.23 31.90 11.17
C ILE A 216 -22.12 31.83 12.43
N PRO A 217 -22.06 30.78 13.26
CA PRO A 217 -22.74 30.83 14.55
C PRO A 217 -22.08 31.95 15.36
N GLU A 218 -22.85 32.99 15.68
CA GLU A 218 -22.46 33.95 16.73
C GLU A 218 -22.22 33.13 18.00
N TYR A 219 -20.96 33.10 18.42
CA TYR A 219 -20.59 32.55 19.72
C TYR A 219 -21.18 33.48 20.77
N ARG A 220 -22.35 33.14 21.30
CA ARG A 220 -22.83 33.76 22.54
C ARG A 220 -21.92 33.27 23.67
N ASP A 221 -21.26 34.21 24.33
CA ASP A 221 -20.63 34.00 25.63
C ASP A 221 -21.71 33.65 26.67
N GLU A 222 -22.20 32.42 26.63
CA GLU A 222 -22.92 31.83 27.75
C GLU A 222 -21.89 31.09 28.60
N THR A 223 -21.21 31.87 29.44
CA THR A 223 -20.55 31.29 30.62
C THR A 223 -21.59 30.48 31.40
N PRO A 224 -21.31 29.22 31.79
CA PRO A 224 -22.23 28.47 32.62
C PRO A 224 -22.35 29.18 33.97
N VAL A 225 -23.46 29.88 34.19
CA VAL A 225 -23.79 30.41 35.51
C VAL A 225 -24.08 29.19 36.37
N ALA A 226 -23.10 28.80 37.20
CA ALA A 226 -23.23 27.72 38.16
C ALA A 226 -24.53 27.88 38.94
N THR A 227 -25.35 26.82 38.94
CA THR A 227 -26.65 26.83 39.60
C THR A 227 -26.45 27.06 41.10
N ALA A 228 -27.45 27.63 41.79
CA ALA A 228 -27.37 27.90 43.23
C ALA A 228 -26.99 26.63 44.03
N ALA A 229 -27.43 25.46 43.57
CA ALA A 229 -27.10 24.16 44.16
C ALA A 229 -25.62 23.77 44.01
N GLU A 230 -24.96 24.16 42.91
CA GLU A 230 -23.53 23.89 42.68
C GLU A 230 -22.63 24.86 43.48
N ARG A 231 -23.07 26.11 43.65
CA ARG A 231 -22.41 27.08 44.54
C ARG A 231 -22.50 26.67 46.01
N GLU A 232 -23.63 26.07 46.44
CA GLU A 232 -23.79 25.52 47.79
C GLU A 232 -22.83 24.34 48.05
N ARG A 233 -22.68 23.42 47.07
CA ARG A 233 -21.75 22.29 47.17
C ARG A 233 -20.30 22.76 47.25
N GLY A 234 -19.90 23.76 46.46
CA GLY A 234 -18.56 24.34 46.51
C GLY A 234 -18.24 24.99 47.86
N ARG A 235 -19.19 25.74 48.44
CA ARG A 235 -19.03 26.37 49.76
C ARG A 235 -18.92 25.35 50.90
N ASN A 236 -19.70 24.28 50.86
CA ASN A 236 -19.64 23.21 51.88
C ASN A 236 -18.32 22.42 51.83
N VAL A 237 -17.76 22.20 50.64
CA VAL A 237 -16.45 21.53 50.50
C VAL A 237 -15.32 22.40 51.05
N LEU A 238 -15.32 23.71 50.77
CA LEU A 238 -14.32 24.63 51.31
C LEU A 238 -14.44 24.83 52.83
N ALA A 239 -15.66 24.88 53.36
CA ALA A 239 -15.89 24.93 54.81
C ALA A 239 -15.42 23.65 55.53
N ALA A 240 -15.62 22.48 54.91
CA ALA A 240 -15.14 21.20 55.44
C ALA A 240 -13.60 21.09 55.40
N ILE A 241 -12.95 21.61 54.36
CA ILE A 241 -11.48 21.66 54.25
C ILE A 241 -10.90 22.62 55.30
N ARG A 242 -11.48 23.81 55.46
CA ARG A 242 -11.02 24.80 56.45
C ARG A 242 -11.15 24.29 57.89
N LYS A 243 -12.26 23.62 58.20
CA LYS A 243 -12.46 22.99 59.52
C LYS A 243 -11.45 21.87 59.80
N LYS A 244 -11.02 21.14 58.77
CA LYS A 244 -9.99 20.09 58.88
C LYS A 244 -8.58 20.64 59.12
N ILE A 245 -8.29 21.84 58.61
CA ILE A 245 -7.00 22.53 58.80
C ILE A 245 -6.93 23.17 60.19
N GLU A 246 -8.05 23.69 60.71
CA GLU A 246 -8.09 24.32 62.05
C GLU A 246 -8.11 23.30 63.21
N THR A 247 -8.48 22.03 62.98
CA THR A 247 -8.52 20.99 64.03
C THR A 247 -7.25 20.15 64.17
N ASN A 248 -6.18 20.45 63.44
CA ASN A 248 -4.92 19.72 63.56
C ASN A 248 -3.72 20.69 63.63
N PRO A 249 -3.50 21.36 64.78
CA PRO A 249 -2.20 21.95 65.07
C PRO A 249 -1.28 20.83 65.59
N ASP A 250 -0.27 20.52 64.79
CA ASP A 250 0.84 19.56 65.03
C ASP A 250 0.48 18.07 65.22
#